data_AF-A0A068SFU5-F1
#
_entry.id   AF-A0A068SFU5-F1
#
_cell.length_a   1.000
_cell.length_b   1.000
_cell.length_c   1.000
_cell.angle_alpha   90.00
_cell.angle_beta   90.00
_cell.angle_gamma   90.00
#
_symmetry.space_group_name_H-M   'P 1'
#
loop_
_entity.id
_entity.type
_entity.pdbx_description
1 polymer ?
#
loop_
_entity_poly.entity_id
_entity_poly.type
_entity_poly.pdbx_seq_one_letter_code
_entity_poly.pdbx_strand_id
1 'polypeptide(L)'
;MLTYLFLQPVGASGDIPGAALLCHHDGHVSPFGCRICIMEGIRIKAPGPNAGFSRYYHGDLNGAIERDPETFKHGDVIHNLKTPSLFARLKAFYGSYYFGLDELHLFGSNIAKQIWNMVTGDREETAFTLPKVVLRPIGVAASETNLPPCFEGNIPDIFRHSNNARAVDWLDFLLYLLPTIVYEQIDSNGTPQEAKDALLCIVTIASLALQQWLDADDIDRIKRCATTWHEYASQSLTNRYTPVFHYLQHVSRAIEMLGPMRRYSTRSIERTIGFYKKRIKSISATAVNAANQLCTITAHHHCQHSGDLDVDDGEDGKFESYTITTENDNDTNDMVNVQEGTADSHRLWRVLQDDSLTVGQFDSWDLDRYLRQYWKRHLNQRTALPSLRDSKIVVGKDLFDSDTGTFYGSQAYPHLARKKPMPFVKLSLPVDLNRADPGAAKDLVWETYFAECMLFLAHAYRGQERMLALVQVYRDLELNGAGIPIGTQNYNCDRGHCKSYVIDVERIDSLAGYIPSTIPTRPGGSKRYYYVYPGMIPNDIRLGDVTHI
;
A
#
# COMPACT_ATOMS: atom_id res chain seq x y z
N MET A 1 -7.49 15.82 37.45
CA MET A 1 -7.71 15.89 35.99
C MET A 1 -6.49 16.58 35.38
N LEU A 2 -5.47 15.81 35.01
CA LEU A 2 -4.25 16.35 34.41
C LEU A 2 -4.48 16.48 32.90
N THR A 3 -4.76 17.71 32.46
CA THR A 3 -4.85 18.08 31.05
C THR A 3 -3.44 18.15 30.47
N TYR A 4 -2.85 17.01 30.10
CA TYR A 4 -1.67 17.03 29.24
C TYR A 4 -2.14 17.37 27.82
N LEU A 5 -1.73 18.54 27.33
CA LEU A 5 -1.68 18.82 25.90
C LEU A 5 -0.83 17.72 25.25
N PHE A 6 -1.46 16.70 24.67
CA PHE A 6 -0.77 15.69 23.88
C PHE A 6 -0.23 16.35 22.61
N LEU A 7 0.99 16.89 22.68
CA LEU A 7 1.86 16.94 21.51
C LEU A 7 1.92 15.52 20.97
N GLN A 8 1.42 15.25 19.75
CA GLN A 8 1.66 13.97 19.10
C GLN A 8 3.19 13.81 19.00
N PRO A 9 3.80 12.88 19.74
CA PRO A 9 5.23 12.66 19.63
C PRO A 9 5.47 12.08 18.23
N VAL A 10 6.30 12.74 17.44
CA VAL A 10 6.85 12.13 16.23
C VAL A 10 7.73 10.96 16.69
N GLY A 11 7.46 9.77 16.19
CA GLY A 11 8.18 8.55 16.54
C GLY A 11 8.10 7.53 15.41
N ALA A 12 9.03 6.58 15.41
CA ALA A 12 9.04 5.47 14.47
C ALA A 12 8.64 4.19 15.21
N SER A 13 7.49 3.60 14.88
CA SER A 13 7.02 2.37 15.50
C SER A 13 6.70 1.31 14.46
N GLY A 14 6.55 0.07 14.90
CA GLY A 14 6.33 -1.11 14.08
C GLY A 14 6.78 -2.37 14.80
N ASP A 15 7.07 -3.41 14.02
CA ASP A 15 7.58 -4.67 14.55
C ASP A 15 8.96 -4.50 15.23
N ILE A 16 9.26 -5.35 16.21
CA ILE A 16 10.50 -5.27 16.99
C ILE A 16 11.76 -5.32 16.10
N PRO A 17 11.86 -6.23 15.10
CA PRO A 17 12.98 -6.22 14.15
C PRO A 17 13.10 -4.94 13.33
N GLY A 18 12.00 -4.42 12.78
CA GLY A 18 12.00 -3.17 12.02
C GLY A 18 12.45 -1.97 12.87
N ALA A 19 11.92 -1.85 14.09
CA ALA A 19 12.34 -0.81 15.03
C ALA A 19 13.83 -0.93 15.40
N ALA A 20 14.33 -2.16 15.61
CA ALA A 20 15.76 -2.41 15.87
C ALA A 20 16.64 -1.98 14.69
N LEU A 21 16.19 -2.22 13.46
CA LEU A 21 16.91 -1.80 12.26
C LEU A 21 17.01 -0.26 12.18
N LEU A 22 15.92 0.46 12.47
CA LEU A 22 15.90 1.93 12.43
C LEU A 22 16.81 2.58 13.49
N CYS A 23 16.97 1.93 14.65
CA CYS A 23 17.89 2.37 15.68
C CYS A 23 19.31 1.78 15.57
N HIS A 24 19.60 1.03 14.50
CA HIS A 24 20.88 0.39 14.23
C HIS A 24 21.33 -0.57 15.34
N HIS A 25 20.37 -1.27 15.93
CA HIS A 25 20.57 -2.25 16.99
C HIS A 25 20.69 -3.68 16.44
N ASP A 26 21.51 -4.55 17.06
CA ASP A 26 21.75 -5.95 16.63
C ASP A 26 20.52 -6.88 16.75
N GLY A 27 19.37 -6.33 17.12
CA GLY A 27 18.14 -7.07 17.34
C GLY A 27 18.15 -7.96 18.59
N HIS A 28 17.07 -8.74 18.71
CA HIS A 28 16.65 -9.40 19.95
C HIS A 28 17.42 -10.69 20.29
N VAL A 29 18.25 -11.20 19.39
CA VAL A 29 19.10 -12.41 19.63
C VAL A 29 20.50 -12.07 20.15
N SER A 30 20.83 -10.77 20.23
CA SER A 30 22.10 -10.27 20.74
C SER A 30 22.14 -10.26 22.28
N PRO A 31 23.34 -10.21 22.92
CA PRO A 31 23.45 -10.21 24.40
C PRO A 31 22.57 -9.13 25.05
N PHE A 32 22.68 -7.89 24.62
CA PHE A 32 21.83 -6.77 24.99
C PHE A 32 20.69 -6.62 23.97
N GLY A 33 19.81 -7.62 23.89
CA GLY A 33 18.77 -7.70 22.85
C GLY A 33 17.61 -6.70 23.01
N CYS A 34 17.50 -6.02 24.15
CA CYS A 34 16.50 -4.99 24.37
C CYS A 34 16.99 -3.65 23.82
N ARG A 35 16.19 -3.03 22.95
CA ARG A 35 16.52 -1.70 22.40
C ARG A 35 16.24 -0.56 23.38
N ILE A 36 15.58 -0.83 24.51
CA ILE A 36 15.17 0.19 25.48
C ILE A 36 16.13 0.27 26.66
N CYS A 37 16.58 -0.89 27.16
CA CYS A 37 17.48 -0.98 28.31
C CYS A 37 18.73 -1.80 28.00
N ILE A 38 19.72 -1.74 28.89
CA ILE A 38 21.00 -2.46 28.79
C ILE A 38 21.01 -3.78 29.58
N MET A 39 19.84 -4.36 29.88
CA MET A 39 19.79 -5.68 30.52
C MET A 39 20.38 -6.74 29.59
N GLU A 40 21.34 -7.51 30.08
CA GLU A 40 21.93 -8.63 29.34
C GLU A 40 21.02 -9.86 29.41
N GLY A 41 20.75 -10.45 28.25
CA GLY A 41 20.06 -11.73 28.13
C GLY A 41 21.01 -12.92 28.30
N ILE A 42 20.58 -13.89 29.10
CA ILE A 42 21.29 -15.16 29.28
C ILE A 42 21.11 -16.04 28.06
N ARG A 43 22.20 -16.66 27.60
CA ARG A 43 22.19 -17.59 26.47
C ARG A 43 21.77 -18.98 26.93
N ILE A 44 20.57 -19.42 26.52
CA ILE A 44 19.99 -20.73 26.90
C ILE A 44 19.57 -21.49 25.64
N LYS A 45 19.61 -22.82 25.68
CA LYS A 45 19.09 -23.66 24.59
C LYS A 45 17.58 -23.44 24.46
N ALA A 46 17.10 -23.15 23.26
CA ALA A 46 15.69 -22.96 23.00
C ALA A 46 14.90 -24.29 23.13
N PRO A 47 13.58 -24.24 23.38
CA PRO A 47 12.76 -25.43 23.53
C PRO A 47 12.63 -26.20 22.20
N GLY A 48 12.76 -27.53 22.26
CA GLY A 48 12.55 -28.46 21.14
C GLY A 48 13.78 -29.30 20.73
N PRO A 49 13.57 -30.43 20.02
CA PRO A 49 14.61 -31.43 19.75
C PRO A 49 15.76 -30.92 18.84
N ASN A 50 15.50 -29.94 17.98
CA ASN A 50 16.48 -29.37 17.03
C ASN A 50 16.75 -27.87 17.27
N ALA A 51 16.45 -27.39 18.47
CA ALA A 51 16.51 -25.97 18.78
C ALA A 51 17.95 -25.52 19.11
N GLY A 52 18.37 -24.41 18.49
CA GLY A 52 19.64 -23.75 18.78
C GLY A 52 19.63 -22.98 20.11
N PHE A 53 20.64 -22.15 20.33
CA PHE A 53 20.67 -21.24 21.49
C PHE A 53 19.97 -19.92 21.16
N SER A 54 19.24 -19.37 22.14
CA SER A 54 18.63 -18.05 22.09
C SER A 54 18.93 -17.26 23.37
N ARG A 55 18.42 -16.03 23.46
CA ARG A 55 18.61 -15.12 24.60
C ARG A 55 17.31 -14.98 25.40
N TYR A 56 17.43 -15.09 26.72
CA TYR A 56 16.31 -15.04 27.67
C TYR A 56 16.66 -14.14 28.85
N TYR A 57 15.68 -13.46 29.42
CA TYR A 57 15.89 -12.36 30.36
C TYR A 57 15.72 -12.80 31.81
N HIS A 58 16.52 -13.78 32.26
CA HIS A 58 16.52 -14.17 33.68
C HIS A 58 17.44 -13.24 34.45
N GLY A 59 16.97 -12.62 35.53
CA GLY A 59 17.83 -11.75 36.33
C GLY A 59 17.07 -10.71 37.13
N ASP A 60 17.82 -9.91 37.88
CA ASP A 60 17.31 -8.82 38.70
C ASP A 60 16.86 -7.63 37.82
N LEU A 61 15.65 -7.10 38.07
CA LEU A 61 15.12 -5.90 37.41
C LEU A 61 16.03 -4.68 37.55
N ASN A 62 16.91 -4.65 38.55
CA ASN A 62 17.94 -3.61 38.69
C ASN A 62 18.87 -3.51 37.47
N GLY A 63 18.95 -4.55 36.64
CA GLY A 63 19.68 -4.54 35.36
C GLY A 63 18.95 -3.86 34.19
N ALA A 64 17.67 -3.50 34.33
CA ALA A 64 16.85 -2.91 33.27
C ALA A 64 17.05 -1.38 33.14
N ILE A 65 18.31 -0.94 33.19
CA ILE A 65 18.68 0.47 33.09
C ILE A 65 18.40 0.97 31.67
N GLU A 66 17.60 2.03 31.53
CA GLU A 66 17.30 2.63 30.23
C GLU A 66 18.57 3.11 29.53
N ARG A 67 18.60 2.93 28.21
CA ARG A 67 19.70 3.42 27.38
C ARG A 67 19.68 4.94 27.34
N ASP A 68 20.85 5.54 27.56
CA ASP A 68 21.04 6.98 27.43
C ASP A 68 20.78 7.41 25.96
N PRO A 69 19.91 8.40 25.69
CA PRO A 69 19.68 8.95 24.36
C PRO A 69 20.94 9.31 23.57
N GLU A 70 22.03 9.72 24.23
CA GLU A 70 23.30 10.05 23.59
C GLU A 70 23.98 8.83 22.94
N THR A 71 23.74 7.62 23.47
CA THR A 71 24.28 6.39 22.86
C THR A 71 23.75 6.16 21.44
N PHE A 72 22.54 6.62 21.13
CA PHE A 72 21.99 6.53 19.78
C PHE A 72 22.62 7.54 18.81
N LYS A 73 23.24 8.61 19.31
CA LYS A 73 23.94 9.62 18.49
C LYS A 73 25.38 9.23 18.17
N HIS A 74 26.02 8.47 19.06
CA HIS A 74 27.42 8.09 18.93
C HIS A 74 27.63 6.61 18.59
N GLY A 75 26.60 5.79 18.77
CA GLY A 75 26.74 4.34 18.79
C GLY A 75 27.19 3.85 20.18
N ASP A 76 26.89 2.60 20.47
CA ASP A 76 27.32 1.90 21.67
C ASP A 76 27.45 0.41 21.33
N VAL A 77 28.60 0.09 20.72
CA VAL A 77 28.89 -1.26 20.23
C VAL A 77 28.94 -2.27 21.38
N ILE A 78 29.31 -1.83 22.60
CA ILE A 78 29.34 -2.67 23.79
C ILE A 78 27.93 -3.18 24.10
N HIS A 79 26.93 -2.31 23.99
CA HIS A 79 25.53 -2.65 24.20
C HIS A 79 24.74 -2.78 22.89
N ASN A 80 25.36 -3.25 21.81
CA ASN A 80 24.70 -3.63 20.55
C ASN A 80 24.01 -2.52 19.74
N LEU A 81 24.41 -1.25 19.92
CA LEU A 81 24.09 -0.16 19.00
C LEU A 81 25.28 0.05 18.05
N LYS A 82 25.21 -0.52 16.84
CA LYS A 82 26.37 -0.61 15.92
C LYS A 82 26.93 0.74 15.52
N THR A 83 26.03 1.66 15.21
CA THR A 83 26.35 2.96 14.63
C THR A 83 25.29 3.98 15.04
N PRO A 84 25.57 5.29 14.92
CA PRO A 84 24.58 6.33 15.12
C PRO A 84 23.31 6.10 14.30
N SER A 85 22.14 6.23 14.94
CA SER A 85 20.87 6.23 14.22
C SER A 85 20.65 7.55 13.49
N LEU A 86 20.09 7.48 12.28
CA LEU A 86 19.71 8.68 11.52
C LEU A 86 18.70 9.54 12.30
N PHE A 87 17.77 8.91 13.02
CA PHE A 87 16.73 9.60 13.78
C PHE A 87 17.30 10.34 15.00
N ALA A 88 18.45 9.92 15.52
CA ALA A 88 19.08 10.56 16.67
C ALA A 88 19.57 12.00 16.40
N ARG A 89 19.61 12.39 15.12
CA ARG A 89 19.94 13.77 14.67
C ARG A 89 18.74 14.72 14.73
N LEU A 90 17.53 14.20 14.90
CA LEU A 90 16.33 15.02 14.94
C LEU A 90 16.25 15.76 16.28
N LYS A 91 15.83 17.03 16.24
CA LYS A 91 15.60 17.82 17.46
C LYS A 91 14.53 17.21 18.36
N ALA A 92 13.59 16.48 17.77
CA ALA A 92 12.51 15.79 18.46
C ALA A 92 12.91 14.38 18.95
N PHE A 93 14.18 13.98 18.86
CA PHE A 93 14.63 12.68 19.33
C PHE A 93 14.74 12.65 20.87
N TYR A 94 14.14 11.64 21.50
CA TYR A 94 14.13 11.47 22.96
C TYR A 94 14.57 10.06 23.37
N GLY A 95 15.48 9.45 22.60
CA GLY A 95 16.09 8.16 22.94
C GLY A 95 15.24 6.96 22.52
N SER A 96 15.31 5.89 23.31
CA SER A 96 14.73 4.58 22.99
C SER A 96 13.24 4.61 22.65
N TYR A 97 12.46 5.44 23.36
CA TYR A 97 11.01 5.53 23.18
C TYR A 97 10.60 6.25 21.89
N TYR A 98 11.53 6.92 21.21
CA TYR A 98 11.31 7.36 19.83
C TYR A 98 11.01 6.17 18.92
N PHE A 99 11.54 4.98 19.26
CA PHE A 99 11.28 3.71 18.62
C PHE A 99 10.16 2.93 19.33
N GLY A 100 8.94 3.49 19.29
CA GLY A 100 7.80 3.08 20.12
C GLY A 100 7.43 1.60 20.05
N LEU A 101 6.76 1.12 21.10
CA LEU A 101 6.22 -0.25 21.17
C LEU A 101 4.89 -0.34 20.42
N ASP A 102 4.83 -1.11 19.34
CA ASP A 102 3.60 -1.34 18.59
C ASP A 102 2.72 -2.38 19.31
N GLU A 103 1.46 -2.05 19.57
CA GLU A 103 0.54 -2.91 20.33
C GLU A 103 0.13 -4.16 19.56
N LEU A 104 -0.03 -4.07 18.23
CA LEU A 104 -0.37 -5.23 17.40
C LEU A 104 0.77 -6.23 17.39
N HIS A 105 2.00 -5.75 17.19
CA HIS A 105 3.15 -6.63 17.14
C HIS A 105 3.56 -7.13 18.53
N LEU A 106 3.55 -6.27 19.55
CA LEU A 106 3.88 -6.68 20.92
C LEU A 106 2.85 -7.66 21.45
N PHE A 107 1.59 -7.25 21.58
CA PHE A 107 0.56 -8.08 22.22
C PHE A 107 0.00 -9.14 21.27
N GLY A 108 -0.43 -8.74 20.07
CA GLY A 108 -1.10 -9.62 19.11
C GLY A 108 -0.16 -10.65 18.46
N SER A 109 0.94 -10.21 17.83
CA SER A 109 1.79 -11.13 17.07
C SER A 109 2.77 -11.93 17.93
N ASN A 110 3.14 -11.42 19.12
CA ASN A 110 4.18 -12.02 19.94
C ASN A 110 3.70 -12.54 21.31
N ILE A 111 3.24 -11.69 22.23
CA ILE A 111 2.88 -12.09 23.61
C ILE A 111 1.76 -13.12 23.62
N ALA A 112 0.64 -12.82 22.95
CA ALA A 112 -0.51 -13.71 22.86
C ALA A 112 -0.13 -15.09 22.31
N LYS A 113 0.70 -15.10 21.27
CA LYS A 113 1.18 -16.32 20.60
C LYS A 113 2.09 -17.16 21.52
N GLN A 114 2.96 -16.51 22.30
CA GLN A 114 3.79 -17.19 23.28
C GLN A 114 2.96 -17.77 24.44
N ILE A 115 1.95 -17.04 24.91
CA ILE A 115 0.99 -17.54 25.91
C ILE A 115 0.22 -18.73 25.35
N TRP A 116 -0.28 -18.64 24.13
CA TRP A 116 -0.95 -19.75 23.45
C TRP A 116 -0.03 -20.99 23.38
N ASN A 117 1.23 -20.83 22.97
CA ASN A 117 2.20 -21.93 22.93
C ASN A 117 2.39 -22.59 24.32
N MET A 118 2.36 -21.80 25.41
CA MET A 118 2.46 -22.34 26.77
C MET A 118 1.18 -23.09 27.18
N VAL A 119 0.01 -22.60 26.77
CA VAL A 119 -1.29 -23.25 27.01
C VAL A 119 -1.42 -24.55 26.21
N THR A 120 -0.93 -24.60 24.97
CA THR A 120 -1.01 -25.80 24.12
C THR A 120 0.11 -26.81 24.36
N GLY A 121 1.09 -26.47 25.21
CA GLY A 121 2.30 -27.28 25.41
C GLY A 121 3.13 -27.40 24.13
N ASP A 122 3.13 -26.38 23.26
CA ASP A 122 3.94 -26.41 22.05
C ASP A 122 5.43 -26.41 22.44
N ARG A 123 6.16 -27.46 22.03
CA ARG A 123 7.60 -27.75 22.30
C ARG A 123 7.97 -28.12 23.74
N GLU A 124 7.23 -27.69 24.76
CA GLU A 124 7.49 -28.01 26.17
C GLU A 124 6.24 -27.73 27.02
N GLU A 125 6.05 -28.56 28.06
CA GLU A 125 4.96 -28.36 29.03
C GLU A 125 5.33 -27.26 30.04
N THR A 126 4.35 -26.43 30.36
CA THR A 126 4.37 -25.42 31.41
C THR A 126 3.22 -25.64 32.40
N ALA A 127 3.20 -24.88 33.50
CA ALA A 127 2.08 -24.86 34.46
C ALA A 127 0.72 -24.47 33.84
N PHE A 128 0.73 -23.91 32.63
CA PHE A 128 -0.49 -23.50 31.89
C PHE A 128 -0.98 -24.54 30.88
N THR A 129 -0.26 -25.66 30.73
CA THR A 129 -0.54 -26.63 29.67
C THR A 129 -1.89 -27.28 29.89
N LEU A 130 -2.75 -27.23 28.87
CA LEU A 130 -4.05 -27.89 28.86
C LEU A 130 -4.06 -29.06 27.86
N PRO A 131 -4.76 -30.17 28.18
CA PRO A 131 -4.91 -31.27 27.25
C PRO A 131 -5.64 -30.85 25.96
N LYS A 132 -5.25 -31.42 24.81
CA LYS A 132 -5.91 -31.16 23.51
C LYS A 132 -7.41 -31.46 23.51
N VAL A 133 -7.86 -32.40 24.34
CA VAL A 133 -9.28 -32.74 24.50
C VAL A 133 -10.09 -31.57 25.09
N VAL A 134 -9.46 -30.70 25.88
CA VAL A 134 -10.06 -29.48 26.43
C VAL A 134 -9.98 -28.33 25.42
N LEU A 135 -8.84 -28.18 24.75
CA LEU A 135 -8.60 -27.05 23.84
C LEU A 135 -9.45 -27.08 22.56
N ARG A 136 -9.72 -28.27 22.01
CA ARG A 136 -10.50 -28.40 20.77
C ARG A 136 -11.94 -27.87 20.91
N PRO A 137 -12.72 -28.24 21.95
CA PRO A 137 -14.03 -27.65 22.18
C PRO A 137 -14.02 -26.12 22.29
N ILE A 138 -13.00 -25.54 22.94
CA ILE A 138 -12.87 -24.08 23.08
C ILE A 138 -12.72 -23.42 21.72
N GLY A 139 -11.84 -23.96 20.86
CA GLY A 139 -11.64 -23.44 19.50
C GLY A 139 -12.90 -23.48 18.64
N VAL A 140 -13.63 -24.60 18.69
CA VAL A 140 -14.92 -24.74 17.99
C VAL A 140 -15.92 -23.71 18.50
N ALA A 141 -16.12 -23.64 19.82
CA ALA A 141 -17.05 -22.69 20.43
C ALA A 141 -16.72 -21.24 20.07
N ALA A 142 -15.43 -20.86 20.09
CA ALA A 142 -15.00 -19.52 19.69
C ALA A 142 -15.39 -19.20 18.24
N SER A 143 -15.20 -20.15 17.31
CA SER A 143 -15.52 -19.98 15.88
C SER A 143 -17.01 -20.01 15.53
N GLU A 144 -17.82 -20.59 16.40
CA GLU A 144 -19.28 -20.66 16.27
C GLU A 144 -19.99 -19.56 17.08
N THR A 145 -19.22 -18.74 17.82
CA THR A 145 -19.78 -17.66 18.64
C THR A 145 -20.36 -16.59 17.72
N ASN A 146 -21.68 -16.43 17.75
CA ASN A 146 -22.35 -15.26 17.19
C ASN A 146 -22.06 -14.06 18.08
N LEU A 147 -21.00 -13.31 17.75
CA LEU A 147 -20.73 -12.04 18.40
C LEU A 147 -21.89 -11.06 18.14
N PRO A 148 -22.28 -10.23 19.14
CA PRO A 148 -23.26 -9.19 18.91
C PRO A 148 -22.84 -8.30 17.72
N PRO A 149 -23.77 -7.81 16.88
CA PRO A 149 -23.45 -7.03 15.67
C PRO A 149 -22.56 -5.80 15.89
N CYS A 150 -22.48 -5.29 17.14
CA CYS A 150 -21.58 -4.19 17.50
C CYS A 150 -20.10 -4.59 17.62
N PHE A 151 -19.78 -5.89 17.62
CA PHE A 151 -18.43 -6.41 17.53
C PHE A 151 -18.15 -6.80 16.08
N GLU A 152 -17.30 -6.04 15.40
CA GLU A 152 -16.86 -6.37 14.05
C GLU A 152 -15.86 -7.54 14.09
N GLY A 153 -16.23 -8.68 13.49
CA GLY A 153 -15.30 -9.78 13.22
C GLY A 153 -15.83 -11.17 13.56
N ASN A 154 -15.01 -12.18 13.28
CA ASN A 154 -15.19 -13.56 13.72
C ASN A 154 -13.93 -13.97 14.49
N ILE A 155 -14.07 -14.69 15.59
CA ILE A 155 -12.93 -15.25 16.34
C ILE A 155 -12.62 -16.62 15.71
N PRO A 156 -11.51 -16.78 14.96
CA PRO A 156 -11.21 -18.05 14.32
C PRO A 156 -10.88 -19.14 15.36
N ASP A 157 -11.04 -20.41 14.99
CA ASP A 157 -10.51 -21.55 15.75
C ASP A 157 -8.96 -21.54 15.68
N ILE A 158 -8.34 -20.75 16.54
CA ILE A 158 -6.88 -20.62 16.63
C ILE A 158 -6.20 -21.88 17.18
N PHE A 159 -6.93 -22.75 17.88
CA PHE A 159 -6.37 -23.99 18.42
C PHE A 159 -6.20 -25.05 17.33
N ARG A 160 -6.99 -24.96 16.24
CA ARG A 160 -6.83 -25.80 15.05
C ARG A 160 -6.06 -25.11 13.92
N HIS A 161 -6.25 -23.81 13.74
CA HIS A 161 -5.77 -23.04 12.59
C HIS A 161 -4.87 -21.85 12.97
N SER A 162 -3.98 -22.05 13.95
CA SER A 162 -3.07 -21.01 14.46
C SER A 162 -2.23 -20.30 13.38
N ASN A 163 -1.82 -21.00 12.32
CA ASN A 163 -1.00 -20.41 11.24
C ASN A 163 -1.75 -19.35 10.41
N ASN A 164 -3.09 -19.38 10.42
CA ASN A 164 -3.92 -18.44 9.67
C ASN A 164 -4.36 -17.25 10.52
N ALA A 165 -4.13 -17.29 11.83
CA ALA A 165 -4.56 -16.25 12.76
C ALA A 165 -3.73 -14.98 12.61
N ARG A 166 -4.42 -13.85 12.43
CA ARG A 166 -3.89 -12.50 12.31
C ARG A 166 -3.56 -11.94 13.69
N ALA A 167 -2.78 -10.86 13.74
CA ALA A 167 -2.42 -10.19 15.00
C ALA A 167 -3.65 -9.77 15.84
N VAL A 168 -4.74 -9.37 15.19
CA VAL A 168 -6.01 -9.03 15.86
C VAL A 168 -6.68 -10.26 16.48
N ASP A 169 -6.66 -11.41 15.79
CA ASP A 169 -7.27 -12.64 16.28
C ASP A 169 -6.52 -13.16 17.53
N TRP A 170 -5.19 -13.01 17.53
CA TRP A 170 -4.37 -13.30 18.71
C TRP A 170 -4.61 -12.33 19.87
N LEU A 171 -4.89 -11.06 19.57
CA LEU A 171 -5.21 -10.09 20.59
C LEU A 171 -6.57 -10.39 21.24
N ASP A 172 -7.57 -10.80 20.46
CA ASP A 172 -8.86 -11.25 20.97
C ASP A 172 -8.73 -12.50 21.84
N PHE A 173 -7.84 -13.42 21.47
CA PHE A 173 -7.47 -14.52 22.36
C PHE A 173 -6.94 -14.03 23.70
N LEU A 174 -5.97 -13.11 23.69
CA LEU A 174 -5.34 -12.62 24.92
C LEU A 174 -6.32 -11.87 25.82
N LEU A 175 -7.22 -11.06 25.24
CA LEU A 175 -8.11 -10.17 25.98
C LEU A 175 -9.43 -10.81 26.39
N TYR A 176 -9.93 -11.78 25.61
CA TYR A 176 -11.28 -12.33 25.82
C TYR A 176 -11.25 -13.83 26.08
N LEU A 177 -10.70 -14.64 25.19
CA LEU A 177 -10.72 -16.10 25.38
C LEU A 177 -9.86 -16.55 26.57
N LEU A 178 -8.69 -15.94 26.74
CA LEU A 178 -7.75 -16.29 27.79
C LEU A 178 -8.34 -16.06 29.19
N PRO A 179 -8.79 -14.85 29.57
CA PRO A 179 -9.28 -14.60 30.92
C PRO A 179 -10.67 -15.18 31.22
N THR A 180 -11.40 -15.66 30.22
CA THR A 180 -12.73 -16.26 30.41
C THR A 180 -12.65 -17.78 30.40
N ILE A 181 -12.65 -18.38 29.20
CA ILE A 181 -12.81 -19.82 29.02
C ILE A 181 -11.51 -20.56 29.33
N VAL A 182 -10.36 -20.07 28.86
CA VAL A 182 -9.09 -20.77 29.06
C VAL A 182 -8.65 -20.70 30.52
N TYR A 183 -8.83 -19.55 31.17
CA TYR A 183 -8.50 -19.37 32.58
C TYR A 183 -9.29 -20.32 33.47
N GLU A 184 -10.60 -20.52 33.23
CA GLU A 184 -11.42 -21.47 33.97
C GLU A 184 -10.85 -22.90 33.92
N GLN A 185 -10.34 -23.30 32.75
CA GLN A 185 -9.70 -24.61 32.58
C GLN A 185 -8.34 -24.68 33.28
N ILE A 186 -7.55 -23.60 33.26
CA ILE A 186 -6.27 -23.52 33.98
C ILE A 186 -6.52 -23.59 35.50
N ASP A 187 -7.51 -22.86 36.01
CA ASP A 187 -7.88 -22.86 37.42
C ASP A 187 -8.32 -24.26 37.91
N SER A 188 -9.10 -24.94 37.07
CA SER A 188 -9.59 -26.30 37.34
C SER A 188 -8.50 -27.38 37.22
N ASN A 189 -7.35 -27.09 36.60
CA ASN A 189 -6.26 -28.05 36.36
C ASN A 189 -5.18 -28.05 37.45
N GLY A 190 -5.46 -27.46 38.62
CA GLY A 190 -4.52 -27.44 39.76
C GLY A 190 -3.29 -26.55 39.54
N THR A 191 -3.36 -25.59 38.61
CA THR A 191 -2.28 -24.62 38.38
C THR A 191 -2.05 -23.75 39.64
N PRO A 192 -0.79 -23.55 40.08
CA PRO A 192 -0.46 -22.73 41.25
C PRO A 192 -1.03 -21.31 41.17
N GLN A 193 -1.37 -20.73 42.33
CA GLN A 193 -1.98 -19.39 42.39
C GLN A 193 -1.03 -18.32 41.82
N GLU A 194 0.26 -18.42 42.09
CA GLU A 194 1.28 -17.49 41.61
C GLU A 194 1.34 -17.47 40.07
N ALA A 195 1.19 -18.63 39.44
CA ALA A 195 1.15 -18.75 37.99
C ALA A 195 -0.12 -18.10 37.40
N LYS A 196 -1.28 -18.33 38.04
CA LYS A 196 -2.55 -17.74 37.63
C LYS A 196 -2.54 -16.22 37.76
N ASP A 197 -2.01 -15.69 38.86
CA ASP A 197 -1.88 -14.25 39.11
C ASP A 197 -0.95 -13.60 38.07
N ALA A 198 0.19 -14.25 37.77
CA ALA A 198 1.11 -13.80 36.75
C ALA A 198 0.48 -13.78 35.33
N LEU A 199 -0.33 -14.81 35.00
CA LEU A 199 -1.07 -14.87 33.73
C LEU A 199 -2.08 -13.72 33.61
N LEU A 200 -2.87 -13.47 34.67
CA LEU A 200 -3.82 -12.35 34.70
C LEU A 200 -3.14 -10.98 34.68
N CYS A 201 -1.92 -10.87 35.20
CA CYS A 201 -1.11 -9.66 35.08
C CYS A 201 -0.81 -9.31 33.61
N ILE A 202 -0.51 -10.29 32.76
CA ILE A 202 -0.32 -10.02 31.31
C ILE A 202 -1.60 -9.48 30.67
N VAL A 203 -2.74 -10.12 30.95
CA VAL A 203 -4.05 -9.68 30.43
C VAL A 203 -4.35 -8.26 30.89
N THR A 204 -4.06 -7.96 32.16
CA THR A 204 -4.24 -6.63 32.76
C THR A 204 -3.37 -5.59 32.04
N ILE A 205 -2.08 -5.87 31.81
CA ILE A 205 -1.18 -4.96 31.08
C ILE A 205 -1.74 -4.67 29.68
N ALA A 206 -2.10 -5.70 28.92
CA ALA A 206 -2.61 -5.54 27.56
C ALA A 206 -3.95 -4.77 27.54
N SER A 207 -4.87 -5.11 28.45
CA SER A 207 -6.19 -4.46 28.56
C SER A 207 -6.06 -2.97 28.88
N LEU A 208 -5.22 -2.61 29.85
CA LEU A 208 -4.98 -1.21 30.23
C LEU A 208 -4.25 -0.45 29.12
N ALA A 209 -3.17 -1.01 28.57
CA ALA A 209 -2.38 -0.35 27.52
C ALA A 209 -3.20 -0.01 26.25
N LEU A 210 -4.30 -0.72 26.02
CA LEU A 210 -5.23 -0.54 24.89
C LEU A 210 -6.42 0.38 25.20
N GLN A 211 -6.53 0.91 26.42
CA GLN A 211 -7.53 1.92 26.75
C GLN A 211 -7.27 3.23 26.03
N GLN A 212 -8.32 4.02 25.82
CA GLN A 212 -8.19 5.36 25.22
C GLN A 212 -7.68 6.41 26.22
N TRP A 213 -7.88 6.14 27.51
CA TRP A 213 -7.61 7.01 28.64
C TRP A 213 -7.08 6.14 29.78
N LEU A 214 -6.05 6.64 30.46
CA LEU A 214 -5.37 6.00 31.57
C LEU A 214 -5.09 7.08 32.61
N ASP A 215 -5.24 6.75 33.88
CA ASP A 215 -4.75 7.58 34.98
C ASP A 215 -3.45 7.05 35.58
N ALA A 216 -2.96 7.70 36.64
CA ALA A 216 -1.73 7.31 37.30
C ALA A 216 -1.83 5.93 37.98
N ASP A 217 -3.01 5.60 38.53
CA ASP A 217 -3.23 4.33 39.21
C ASP A 217 -3.22 3.17 38.20
N ASP A 218 -3.75 3.40 37.00
CA ASP A 218 -3.66 2.44 35.89
C ASP A 218 -2.21 2.21 35.47
N ILE A 219 -1.40 3.26 35.31
CA ILE A 219 0.02 3.15 34.93
C ILE A 219 0.79 2.39 36.02
N ASP A 220 0.54 2.69 37.29
CA ASP A 220 1.18 1.98 38.40
C ASP A 220 0.70 0.52 38.50
N ARG A 221 -0.55 0.23 38.12
CA ARG A 221 -1.04 -1.14 38.00
C ARG A 221 -0.32 -1.90 36.89
N ILE A 222 -0.08 -1.28 35.74
CA ILE A 222 0.74 -1.88 34.66
C ILE A 222 2.14 -2.21 35.17
N LYS A 223 2.80 -1.28 35.89
CA LYS A 223 4.14 -1.51 36.49
C LYS A 223 4.14 -2.72 37.42
N ARG A 224 3.21 -2.77 38.39
CA ARG A 224 3.10 -3.89 39.33
C ARG A 224 2.86 -5.22 38.62
N CYS A 225 1.94 -5.24 37.67
CA CYS A 225 1.66 -6.45 36.88
C CYS A 225 2.88 -6.92 36.08
N ALA A 226 3.66 -5.99 35.50
CA ALA A 226 4.88 -6.34 34.78
C ALA A 226 5.91 -6.95 35.74
N THR A 227 6.08 -6.40 36.94
CA THR A 227 6.95 -6.98 37.98
C THR A 227 6.50 -8.38 38.38
N THR A 228 5.21 -8.58 38.70
CA THR A 228 4.67 -9.90 39.07
C THR A 228 4.89 -10.94 37.97
N TRP A 229 4.64 -10.58 36.71
CA TRP A 229 4.94 -11.48 35.59
C TRP A 229 6.42 -11.83 35.50
N HIS A 230 7.30 -10.84 35.64
CA HIS A 230 8.74 -11.07 35.57
C HIS A 230 9.27 -11.96 36.70
N GLU A 231 8.81 -11.73 37.94
CA GLU A 231 9.19 -12.55 39.09
C GLU A 231 8.80 -14.02 38.87
N TYR A 232 7.56 -14.26 38.45
CA TYR A 232 7.11 -15.62 38.11
C TYR A 232 7.90 -16.21 36.94
N ALA A 233 8.03 -15.48 35.82
CA ALA A 233 8.63 -15.99 34.60
C ALA A 233 10.14 -16.25 34.73
N SER A 234 10.86 -15.37 35.42
CA SER A 234 12.31 -15.51 35.64
C SER A 234 12.65 -16.75 36.46
N GLN A 235 11.78 -17.14 37.39
CA GLN A 235 11.96 -18.31 38.27
C GLN A 235 11.39 -19.60 37.66
N SER A 236 10.25 -19.51 36.99
CA SER A 236 9.46 -20.69 36.59
C SER A 236 9.58 -21.05 35.11
N LEU A 237 10.07 -20.15 34.25
CA LEU A 237 10.05 -20.32 32.79
C LEU A 237 11.46 -20.29 32.16
N THR A 238 12.21 -21.39 32.23
CA THR A 238 13.62 -21.50 31.84
C THR A 238 13.99 -21.01 30.43
N ASN A 239 13.13 -21.20 29.43
CA ASN A 239 13.44 -20.91 28.02
C ASN A 239 12.26 -20.25 27.28
N ARG A 240 11.41 -19.53 28.02
CA ARG A 240 10.23 -18.82 27.47
C ARG A 240 10.20 -17.35 27.78
N TYR A 241 11.00 -16.85 28.72
CA TYR A 241 11.07 -15.42 29.01
C TYR A 241 11.94 -14.68 27.98
N THR A 242 11.38 -14.55 26.78
CA THR A 242 12.01 -13.94 25.62
C THR A 242 12.13 -12.42 25.77
N PRO A 243 12.96 -11.75 24.95
CA PRO A 243 13.01 -10.29 24.87
C PRO A 243 11.62 -9.63 24.68
N VAL A 244 10.68 -10.33 24.04
CA VAL A 244 9.29 -9.85 23.90
C VAL A 244 8.62 -9.69 25.25
N PHE A 245 8.67 -10.71 26.12
CA PHE A 245 8.10 -10.60 27.46
C PHE A 245 8.82 -9.54 28.30
N HIS A 246 10.13 -9.39 28.12
CA HIS A 246 10.87 -8.33 28.79
C HIS A 246 10.38 -6.92 28.39
N TYR A 247 9.90 -6.71 27.15
CA TYR A 247 9.31 -5.41 26.76
C TYR A 247 8.07 -5.02 27.59
N LEU A 248 7.42 -5.95 28.29
CA LEU A 248 6.34 -5.61 29.23
C LEU A 248 6.81 -4.69 30.36
N GLN A 249 8.09 -4.76 30.77
CA GLN A 249 8.66 -3.85 31.77
C GLN A 249 8.68 -2.39 31.30
N HIS A 250 8.69 -2.18 29.98
CA HIS A 250 8.82 -0.85 29.36
C HIS A 250 7.47 -0.27 28.91
N VAL A 251 6.37 -1.02 29.05
CA VAL A 251 5.04 -0.58 28.57
C VAL A 251 4.54 0.65 29.33
N SER A 252 4.65 0.64 30.67
CA SER A 252 4.21 1.77 31.50
C SER A 252 4.95 3.05 31.12
N ARG A 253 6.27 2.97 30.97
CA ARG A 253 7.10 4.10 30.60
C ARG A 253 6.87 4.56 29.16
N ALA A 254 6.64 3.62 28.23
CA ALA A 254 6.22 3.97 26.87
C ALA A 254 4.90 4.76 26.88
N ILE A 255 3.95 4.37 27.73
CA ILE A 255 2.67 5.09 27.88
C ILE A 255 2.87 6.48 28.48
N GLU A 256 3.71 6.62 29.51
CA GLU A 256 4.05 7.93 30.09
C GLU A 256 4.66 8.88 29.05
N MET A 257 5.47 8.36 28.13
CA MET A 257 6.18 9.16 27.12
C MET A 257 5.36 9.44 25.85
N LEU A 258 4.57 8.47 25.39
CA LEU A 258 3.90 8.52 24.09
C LEU A 258 2.37 8.67 24.20
N GLY A 259 1.83 8.52 25.41
CA GLY A 259 0.40 8.32 25.65
C GLY A 259 -0.02 6.85 25.50
N PRO A 260 -1.33 6.55 25.65
CA PRO A 260 -1.84 5.18 25.52
C PRO A 260 -1.45 4.55 24.18
N MET A 261 -1.09 3.26 24.17
CA MET A 261 -0.58 2.58 22.96
C MET A 261 -1.56 2.64 21.79
N ARG A 262 -2.86 2.64 22.08
CA ARG A 262 -3.92 2.78 21.08
C ARG A 262 -3.88 4.13 20.33
N ARG A 263 -3.29 5.18 20.90
CA ARG A 263 -3.21 6.53 20.30
C ARG A 263 -2.13 6.66 19.24
N TYR A 264 -1.05 5.90 19.36
CA TYR A 264 0.03 5.85 18.38
C TYR A 264 0.09 4.50 17.63
N SER A 265 -1.04 3.78 17.64
CA SER A 265 -1.23 2.51 16.96
C SER A 265 -0.93 2.59 15.48
N THR A 266 -0.25 1.56 14.97
CA THR A 266 0.05 1.41 13.54
C THR A 266 -1.10 0.79 12.75
N ARG A 267 -2.26 0.51 13.36
CA ARG A 267 -3.42 -0.15 12.71
C ARG A 267 -3.89 0.54 11.42
N SER A 268 -3.98 1.86 11.42
CA SER A 268 -4.38 2.62 10.22
C SER A 268 -3.33 2.48 9.12
N ILE A 269 -2.06 2.55 9.48
CA ILE A 269 -0.92 2.35 8.57
C ILE A 269 -0.93 0.91 8.03
N GLU A 270 -1.12 -0.12 8.86
CA GLU A 270 -1.19 -1.53 8.44
C GLU A 270 -2.36 -1.78 7.47
N ARG A 271 -3.54 -1.20 7.74
CA ARG A 271 -4.67 -1.26 6.79
C ARG A 271 -4.33 -0.57 5.48
N THR A 272 -3.66 0.56 5.55
CA THR A 272 -3.21 1.34 4.39
C THR A 272 -2.17 0.56 3.59
N ILE A 273 -1.18 -0.05 4.24
CA ILE A 273 -0.21 -0.97 3.64
C ILE A 273 -0.94 -2.13 2.99
N GLY A 274 -1.90 -2.78 3.66
CA GLY A 274 -2.71 -3.85 3.08
C GLY A 274 -3.52 -3.39 1.86
N PHE A 275 -4.04 -2.17 1.90
CA PHE A 275 -4.77 -1.53 0.80
C PHE A 275 -3.86 -1.28 -0.42
N TYR A 276 -2.65 -0.76 -0.20
CA TYR A 276 -1.65 -0.57 -1.25
C TYR A 276 -1.09 -1.90 -1.75
N LYS A 277 -0.77 -2.85 -0.88
CA LYS A 277 -0.21 -4.16 -1.23
C LYS A 277 -1.13 -4.95 -2.18
N LYS A 278 -2.44 -4.84 -2.03
CA LYS A 278 -3.42 -5.44 -2.96
C LYS A 278 -3.43 -4.80 -4.35
N ARG A 279 -2.94 -3.56 -4.47
CA ARG A 279 -2.91 -2.76 -5.70
C ARG A 279 -1.54 -2.74 -6.36
N ILE A 280 -0.47 -2.93 -5.58
CA ILE A 280 0.89 -3.12 -6.09
C ILE A 280 0.99 -4.55 -6.62
N LYS A 281 0.70 -4.72 -7.89
CA LYS A 281 0.63 -6.03 -8.57
C LYS A 281 1.86 -6.32 -9.42
N SER A 282 2.68 -5.30 -9.73
CA SER A 282 3.87 -5.48 -10.55
C SER A 282 4.98 -6.19 -9.77
N ILE A 283 5.51 -7.27 -10.35
CA ILE A 283 6.61 -8.06 -9.79
C ILE A 283 7.94 -7.67 -10.44
N SER A 284 7.91 -7.11 -11.65
CA SER A 284 9.10 -6.69 -12.41
C SER A 284 9.51 -5.23 -12.17
N ALA A 285 8.55 -4.37 -11.82
CA ALA A 285 8.78 -2.93 -11.58
C ALA A 285 7.98 -2.46 -10.36
N THR A 286 8.17 -3.15 -9.25
CA THR A 286 7.39 -2.97 -8.01
C THR A 286 7.43 -1.53 -7.50
N ALA A 287 8.59 -0.86 -7.56
CA ALA A 287 8.76 0.51 -7.07
C ALA A 287 7.96 1.53 -7.89
N VAL A 288 7.99 1.43 -9.23
CA VAL A 288 7.27 2.33 -10.13
C VAL A 288 5.76 2.13 -10.00
N ASN A 289 5.31 0.87 -9.96
CA ASN A 289 3.90 0.56 -9.74
C ASN A 289 3.41 1.07 -8.38
N ALA A 290 4.23 0.94 -7.33
CA ALA A 290 3.93 1.51 -6.02
C ALA A 290 3.82 3.04 -6.07
N ALA A 291 4.75 3.73 -6.74
CA ALA A 291 4.69 5.18 -6.92
C ALA A 291 3.41 5.62 -7.65
N ASN A 292 3.05 4.94 -8.74
CA ASN A 292 1.84 5.25 -9.50
C ASN A 292 0.56 5.05 -8.67
N GLN A 293 0.47 3.97 -7.90
CA GLN A 293 -0.65 3.72 -6.99
C GLN A 293 -0.72 4.79 -5.88
N LEU A 294 0.42 5.17 -5.30
CA LEU A 294 0.52 6.25 -4.30
C LEU A 294 0.00 7.57 -4.87
N CYS A 295 0.49 8.00 -6.05
CA CYS A 295 0.07 9.24 -6.69
C CYS A 295 -1.42 9.25 -7.01
N THR A 296 -1.94 8.16 -7.58
CA THR A 296 -3.36 8.04 -7.98
C THR A 296 -4.29 8.16 -6.76
N ILE A 297 -3.97 7.45 -5.68
CA ILE A 297 -4.79 7.45 -4.46
C ILE A 297 -4.71 8.81 -3.75
N THR A 298 -3.53 9.43 -3.71
CA THR A 298 -3.33 10.74 -3.10
C THR A 298 -4.12 11.83 -3.84
N ALA A 299 -4.11 11.82 -5.17
CA ALA A 299 -4.90 12.75 -5.97
C ALA A 299 -6.40 12.61 -5.69
N HIS A 300 -6.90 11.37 -5.58
CA HIS A 300 -8.29 11.11 -5.26
C HIS A 300 -8.69 11.63 -3.87
N HIS A 301 -7.87 11.36 -2.85
CA HIS A 301 -8.11 11.85 -1.49
C HIS A 301 -8.13 13.38 -1.45
N HIS A 302 -7.25 14.05 -2.20
CA HIS A 302 -7.23 15.51 -2.29
C HIS A 302 -8.54 16.08 -2.84
N CYS A 303 -9.06 15.52 -3.94
CA CYS A 303 -10.35 15.92 -4.52
C CYS A 303 -11.55 15.68 -3.58
N GLN A 304 -11.48 14.65 -2.72
CA GLN A 304 -12.53 14.41 -1.71
C GLN A 304 -12.48 15.45 -0.59
N HIS A 305 -11.28 15.83 -0.11
CA HIS A 305 -11.13 16.79 0.99
C HIS A 305 -11.40 18.24 0.57
N SER A 306 -11.28 18.56 -0.72
CA SER A 306 -11.61 19.90 -1.25
C SER A 306 -13.12 20.15 -1.41
N GLY A 307 -13.97 19.16 -1.11
CA GLY A 307 -15.43 19.28 -1.20
C GLY A 307 -15.97 19.20 -2.63
N ASP A 308 -15.14 18.76 -3.59
CA ASP A 308 -15.52 18.61 -5.00
C ASP A 308 -16.24 17.26 -5.29
N LEU A 309 -16.45 16.44 -4.25
CA LEU A 309 -17.14 15.13 -4.29
C LEU A 309 -18.02 14.97 -3.03
N ASP A 310 -19.32 14.68 -3.20
CA ASP A 310 -20.19 14.22 -2.10
C ASP A 310 -20.07 12.69 -1.98
N VAL A 311 -20.02 12.20 -0.73
CA VAL A 311 -19.88 10.80 -0.36
C VAL A 311 -21.25 10.12 -0.40
N ASP A 312 -21.39 9.05 -1.18
CA ASP A 312 -22.48 8.09 -0.97
C ASP A 312 -22.01 7.13 0.13
N ASP A 313 -22.55 7.29 1.35
CA ASP A 313 -22.27 6.48 2.54
C ASP A 313 -22.91 5.09 2.40
N GLY A 314 -22.52 4.35 1.37
CA GLY A 314 -22.82 2.93 1.25
C GLY A 314 -21.99 2.14 2.25
N GLU A 315 -22.64 1.62 3.30
CA GLU A 315 -22.16 0.46 4.04
C GLU A 315 -21.73 -0.62 3.03
N ASP A 316 -20.51 -1.13 3.20
CA ASP A 316 -19.69 -1.84 2.20
C ASP A 316 -18.92 -0.88 1.28
N GLY A 317 -17.68 -0.54 1.66
CA GLY A 317 -16.70 0.18 0.86
C GLY A 317 -16.28 -0.51 -0.45
N LYS A 318 -17.24 -0.83 -1.31
CA LYS A 318 -17.08 -1.15 -2.72
C LYS A 318 -16.94 0.16 -3.47
N PHE A 319 -15.71 0.62 -3.51
CA PHE A 319 -15.26 1.60 -4.47
C PHE A 319 -15.44 1.02 -5.89
N GLU A 320 -16.49 1.43 -6.63
CA GLU A 320 -16.55 1.27 -8.09
C GLU A 320 -15.60 2.28 -8.73
N SER A 321 -14.31 2.06 -8.54
CA SER A 321 -13.33 2.51 -9.53
C SER A 321 -13.19 1.42 -10.55
N TYR A 322 -13.28 1.81 -11.82
CA TYR A 322 -12.77 1.02 -12.92
C TYR A 322 -11.30 0.72 -12.65
N THR A 323 -11.08 -0.45 -12.04
CA THR A 323 -9.78 -1.02 -11.76
C THR A 323 -8.96 -1.02 -13.05
N ILE A 324 -7.77 -0.43 -13.02
CA ILE A 324 -6.69 -0.80 -13.95
C ILE A 324 -6.29 -2.23 -13.56
N THR A 325 -6.94 -3.21 -14.18
CA THR A 325 -6.60 -4.62 -14.02
C THR A 325 -5.36 -4.92 -14.85
N THR A 326 -4.19 -5.04 -14.20
CA THR A 326 -3.15 -5.95 -14.71
C THR A 326 -3.61 -7.37 -14.38
N GLU A 327 -4.23 -8.05 -15.35
CA GLU A 327 -4.45 -9.49 -15.26
C GLU A 327 -3.10 -10.22 -15.41
N ASN A 328 -2.91 -11.21 -14.54
CA ASN A 328 -1.90 -12.24 -14.62
C ASN A 328 -2.21 -13.14 -15.82
N ASP A 329 -1.31 -13.22 -16.80
CA ASP A 329 -1.25 -14.38 -17.69
C ASP A 329 -0.54 -15.50 -16.92
N ASN A 330 -1.32 -16.31 -16.18
CA ASN A 330 -0.93 -17.67 -15.85
C ASN A 330 -1.17 -18.52 -17.10
N ASP A 331 -0.31 -18.41 -18.10
CA ASP A 331 -0.16 -19.43 -19.14
C ASP A 331 1.28 -19.94 -19.10
N THR A 332 1.44 -21.06 -18.42
CA THR A 332 2.58 -21.96 -18.56
C THR A 332 2.65 -22.50 -19.99
N ASN A 333 3.87 -22.55 -20.53
CA ASN A 333 4.31 -23.05 -21.85
C ASN A 333 4.22 -22.04 -23.01
N ASP A 334 5.29 -21.27 -23.20
CA ASP A 334 6.05 -21.35 -24.46
C ASP A 334 7.42 -20.66 -24.31
N MET A 335 8.46 -21.48 -24.14
CA MET A 335 9.84 -21.03 -24.38
C MET A 335 10.06 -21.00 -25.89
N VAL A 336 9.99 -19.82 -26.51
CA VAL A 336 10.47 -19.63 -27.88
C VAL A 336 11.74 -18.77 -27.86
N ASN A 337 12.81 -19.37 -28.41
CA ASN A 337 14.16 -18.85 -28.53
C ASN A 337 14.22 -17.40 -29.04
N VAL A 338 14.84 -16.51 -28.26
CA VAL A 338 15.31 -15.22 -28.74
C VAL A 338 16.77 -15.40 -29.19
N GLN A 339 17.01 -15.41 -30.51
CA GLN A 339 18.38 -15.30 -31.04
C GLN A 339 18.89 -13.87 -30.83
N GLU A 340 20.10 -13.77 -30.27
CA GLU A 340 20.84 -12.52 -30.09
C GLU A 340 21.19 -11.92 -31.46
N GLY A 341 20.58 -10.77 -31.75
CA GLY A 341 20.86 -9.93 -32.91
C GLY A 341 21.23 -8.50 -32.48
N THR A 342 22.20 -7.96 -33.20
CA THR A 342 23.06 -6.78 -32.97
C THR A 342 22.40 -5.51 -32.42
N ALA A 343 23.15 -4.85 -31.53
CA ALA A 343 22.91 -3.52 -30.99
C ALA A 343 22.92 -2.45 -32.10
N ASP A 344 21.75 -1.89 -32.41
CA ASP A 344 21.50 -0.45 -32.39
C ASP A 344 20.08 -0.14 -32.92
N SER A 345 19.41 0.78 -32.22
CA SER A 345 18.09 1.35 -32.49
C SER A 345 16.84 0.56 -31.99
N HIS A 346 16.09 1.21 -31.10
CA HIS A 346 14.68 0.98 -30.76
C HIS A 346 14.29 -0.30 -29.97
N ARG A 347 14.64 -0.35 -28.68
CA ARG A 347 14.02 -1.28 -27.70
C ARG A 347 13.05 -0.54 -26.77
N LEU A 348 11.81 -0.32 -27.24
CA LEU A 348 10.65 0.12 -26.45
C LEU A 348 9.42 -0.80 -26.64
N TRP A 349 9.59 -2.00 -27.22
CA TRP A 349 8.46 -2.84 -27.64
C TRP A 349 8.67 -4.31 -27.28
N ARG A 350 7.67 -4.94 -26.67
CA ARG A 350 7.43 -6.37 -26.89
C ARG A 350 6.64 -6.48 -28.19
N VAL A 351 7.35 -6.69 -29.31
CA VAL A 351 6.70 -7.20 -30.52
C VAL A 351 6.41 -8.68 -30.25
N LEU A 352 5.20 -8.99 -29.81
CA LEU A 352 4.66 -10.32 -30.01
C LEU A 352 4.26 -10.36 -31.49
N GLN A 353 5.03 -11.08 -32.30
CA GLN A 353 4.50 -11.54 -33.59
C GLN A 353 3.33 -12.45 -33.25
N ASP A 354 2.13 -11.92 -33.38
CA ASP A 354 0.93 -12.74 -33.44
C ASP A 354 0.12 -12.23 -34.63
N ASP A 355 -0.05 -13.10 -35.62
CA ASP A 355 -0.72 -12.89 -36.91
C ASP A 355 -2.26 -12.76 -36.75
N SER A 356 -2.74 -12.35 -35.57
CA SER A 356 -4.15 -12.45 -35.16
C SER A 356 -5.01 -11.23 -35.47
N LEU A 357 -4.44 -10.13 -35.98
CA LEU A 357 -5.19 -8.95 -36.41
C LEU A 357 -5.61 -9.07 -37.88
N THR A 358 -6.92 -9.22 -38.11
CA THR A 358 -7.47 -9.32 -39.47
C THR A 358 -7.67 -7.93 -40.09
N VAL A 359 -7.54 -7.82 -41.42
CA VAL A 359 -7.82 -6.59 -42.19
C VAL A 359 -9.20 -5.98 -41.86
N GLY A 360 -10.19 -6.82 -41.50
CA GLY A 360 -11.53 -6.38 -41.11
C GLY A 360 -11.60 -5.53 -39.83
N GLN A 361 -10.67 -5.69 -38.88
CA GLN A 361 -10.61 -4.83 -37.69
C GLN A 361 -10.09 -3.42 -38.03
N PHE A 362 -9.17 -3.30 -38.99
CA PHE A 362 -8.68 -1.99 -39.46
C PHE A 362 -9.74 -1.20 -40.22
N ASP A 363 -10.65 -1.89 -40.91
CA ASP A 363 -11.81 -1.27 -41.56
C ASP A 363 -12.82 -0.72 -40.54
N SER A 364 -13.02 -1.40 -39.40
CA SER A 364 -13.91 -0.94 -38.33
C SER A 364 -13.46 0.37 -37.67
N TRP A 365 -12.16 0.66 -37.68
CA TRP A 365 -11.58 1.89 -37.14
C TRP A 365 -11.28 2.95 -38.19
N ASP A 366 -11.56 2.67 -39.47
CA ASP A 366 -11.25 3.55 -40.59
C ASP A 366 -9.77 4.01 -40.61
N LEU A 367 -8.87 3.10 -40.19
CA LEU A 367 -7.46 3.39 -39.93
C LEU A 367 -6.74 3.89 -41.19
N ASP A 368 -7.06 3.32 -42.34
CA ASP A 368 -6.51 3.70 -43.65
C ASP A 368 -6.82 5.17 -44.00
N ARG A 369 -8.03 5.67 -43.68
CA ARG A 369 -8.34 7.10 -43.84
C ARG A 369 -7.47 7.96 -42.93
N TYR A 370 -7.35 7.61 -41.65
CA TYR A 370 -6.59 8.41 -40.68
C TYR A 370 -5.08 8.37 -40.93
N LEU A 371 -4.53 7.23 -41.37
CA LEU A 371 -3.14 7.11 -41.81
C LEU A 371 -2.84 8.00 -43.02
N ARG A 372 -3.71 8.00 -44.03
CA ARG A 372 -3.57 8.93 -45.18
C ARG A 372 -3.59 10.38 -44.73
N GLN A 373 -4.48 10.75 -43.80
CA GLN A 373 -4.52 12.11 -43.26
C GLN A 373 -3.24 12.46 -42.47
N TYR A 374 -2.69 11.52 -41.70
CA TYR A 374 -1.41 11.70 -41.03
C TYR A 374 -0.27 11.95 -42.04
N TRP A 375 -0.05 11.04 -43.00
CA TRP A 375 1.06 11.18 -43.95
C TRP A 375 0.91 12.38 -44.88
N LYS A 376 -0.32 12.76 -45.23
CA LYS A 376 -0.58 13.98 -45.99
C LYS A 376 -0.14 15.23 -45.22
N ARG A 377 -0.43 15.29 -43.91
CA ARG A 377 0.00 16.37 -43.01
C ARG A 377 1.52 16.36 -42.83
N HIS A 378 2.09 15.19 -42.52
CA HIS A 378 3.52 15.01 -42.25
C HIS A 378 4.41 15.34 -43.45
N LEU A 379 4.00 14.94 -44.66
CA LEU A 379 4.73 15.22 -45.90
C LEU A 379 4.35 16.57 -46.54
N ASN A 380 3.47 17.34 -45.89
CA ASN A 380 2.91 18.61 -46.40
C ASN A 380 2.40 18.52 -47.85
N GLN A 381 1.76 17.39 -48.21
CA GLN A 381 1.27 17.14 -49.56
C GLN A 381 -0.17 17.63 -49.74
N ARG A 382 -0.45 18.25 -50.90
CA ARG A 382 -1.80 18.74 -51.22
C ARG A 382 -2.68 17.67 -51.90
N THR A 383 -2.06 16.75 -52.62
CA THR A 383 -2.72 15.66 -53.34
C THR A 383 -3.21 14.54 -52.41
N ALA A 384 -4.20 13.77 -52.87
CA ALA A 384 -4.66 12.59 -52.15
C ALA A 384 -3.59 11.48 -52.22
N LEU A 385 -3.40 10.77 -51.10
CA LEU A 385 -2.53 9.61 -51.04
C LEU A 385 -3.29 8.34 -51.47
N PRO A 386 -2.62 7.38 -52.13
CA PRO A 386 -3.21 6.06 -52.39
C PRO A 386 -3.50 5.33 -51.06
N SER A 387 -4.22 4.22 -51.16
CA SER A 387 -4.42 3.30 -50.02
C SER A 387 -3.10 2.92 -49.37
N LEU A 388 -3.06 2.95 -48.04
CA LEU A 388 -1.87 2.58 -47.26
C LEU A 388 -2.04 1.19 -46.63
N ARG A 389 -3.10 0.45 -47.00
CA ARG A 389 -3.39 -0.91 -46.50
C ARG A 389 -2.28 -1.92 -46.78
N ASP A 390 -1.61 -1.78 -47.93
CA ASP A 390 -0.56 -2.70 -48.37
C ASP A 390 0.83 -2.36 -47.78
N SER A 391 0.90 -1.27 -47.01
CA SER A 391 2.14 -0.87 -46.33
C SER A 391 2.34 -1.70 -45.06
N LYS A 392 3.60 -1.88 -44.64
CA LYS A 392 3.93 -2.62 -43.42
C LYS A 392 3.39 -1.84 -42.21
N ILE A 393 2.30 -2.34 -41.62
CA ILE A 393 1.74 -1.90 -40.34
C ILE A 393 2.10 -2.95 -39.29
N VAL A 394 2.75 -2.54 -38.22
CA VAL A 394 2.99 -3.39 -37.04
C VAL A 394 2.20 -2.81 -35.89
N VAL A 395 1.31 -3.59 -35.28
CA VAL A 395 0.54 -3.14 -34.12
C VAL A 395 1.25 -3.55 -32.84
N GLY A 396 1.37 -2.60 -31.90
CA GLY A 396 1.88 -2.88 -30.57
C GLY A 396 0.76 -3.28 -29.61
N LYS A 397 0.99 -4.36 -28.86
CA LYS A 397 0.13 -4.77 -27.73
C LYS A 397 0.18 -3.74 -26.61
N ASP A 398 1.39 -3.34 -26.25
CA ASP A 398 1.65 -2.35 -25.21
C ASP A 398 2.71 -1.34 -25.70
N LEU A 399 2.53 -0.06 -25.37
CA LEU A 399 3.57 0.97 -25.52
C LEU A 399 4.36 1.06 -24.21
N PHE A 400 5.69 0.91 -24.26
CA PHE A 400 6.56 1.21 -23.13
C PHE A 400 7.04 2.66 -23.23
N ASP A 401 6.86 3.41 -22.15
CA ASP A 401 7.43 4.75 -21.98
C ASP A 401 8.69 4.64 -21.13
N SER A 402 9.84 4.94 -21.74
CA SER A 402 11.15 4.85 -21.09
C SER A 402 11.33 5.87 -19.97
N ASP A 403 10.65 7.01 -20.05
CA ASP A 403 10.82 8.12 -19.11
C ASP A 403 10.02 7.88 -17.84
N THR A 404 8.86 7.24 -17.96
CA THR A 404 8.01 6.87 -16.81
C THR A 404 8.11 5.40 -16.40
N GLY A 405 8.73 4.55 -17.21
CA GLY A 405 8.82 3.10 -16.99
C GLY A 405 7.47 2.37 -17.07
N THR A 406 6.49 2.93 -17.78
CA THR A 406 5.10 2.44 -17.81
C THR A 406 4.77 1.70 -19.10
N PHE A 407 3.95 0.65 -19.04
CA PHE A 407 3.38 -0.05 -20.20
C PHE A 407 1.90 0.33 -20.39
N TYR A 408 1.50 0.67 -21.62
CA TYR A 408 0.13 1.08 -21.97
C TYR A 408 -0.50 0.12 -22.97
N GLY A 409 -1.63 -0.52 -22.62
CA GLY A 409 -2.29 -1.51 -23.49
C GLY A 409 -3.12 -0.95 -24.64
N SER A 410 -3.29 -1.75 -25.69
CA SER A 410 -4.09 -1.46 -26.90
C SER A 410 -5.43 -2.22 -26.93
N GLN A 411 -6.46 -1.65 -27.57
CA GLN A 411 -7.81 -2.26 -27.72
C GLN A 411 -7.85 -3.37 -28.80
N ALA A 412 -6.77 -3.57 -29.55
CA ALA A 412 -6.79 -4.41 -30.77
C ALA A 412 -7.05 -5.89 -30.57
N TYR A 413 -7.00 -6.39 -29.35
CA TYR A 413 -7.06 -7.83 -29.07
C TYR A 413 -8.46 -8.24 -28.58
N PRO A 414 -9.29 -8.90 -29.42
CA PRO A 414 -10.70 -9.17 -29.13
C PRO A 414 -10.93 -10.15 -27.97
N HIS A 415 -9.95 -11.01 -27.65
CA HIS A 415 -10.00 -11.93 -26.51
C HIS A 415 -9.87 -11.21 -25.14
N LEU A 416 -9.49 -9.92 -25.13
CA LEU A 416 -9.35 -9.07 -23.94
C LEU A 416 -10.35 -7.90 -23.89
N ALA A 417 -11.17 -7.73 -24.94
CA ALA A 417 -12.01 -6.55 -25.16
C ALA A 417 -13.11 -6.29 -24.11
N ARG A 418 -13.33 -7.23 -23.18
CA ARG A 418 -14.35 -7.08 -22.11
C ARG A 418 -13.80 -6.64 -20.75
N LYS A 419 -12.50 -6.40 -20.58
CA LYS A 419 -11.93 -6.17 -19.23
C LYS A 419 -10.88 -5.06 -19.07
N LYS A 420 -10.27 -4.52 -20.13
CA LYS A 420 -9.22 -3.48 -19.97
C LYS A 420 -9.73 -2.07 -20.30
N PRO A 421 -9.60 -1.08 -19.39
CA PRO A 421 -9.91 0.31 -19.70
C PRO A 421 -8.92 0.87 -20.72
N MET A 422 -9.40 1.69 -21.66
CA MET A 422 -8.55 2.36 -22.66
C MET A 422 -7.61 3.36 -21.97
N PRO A 423 -6.32 3.45 -22.35
CA PRO A 423 -5.44 4.49 -21.82
C PRO A 423 -5.99 5.87 -22.16
N PHE A 424 -6.29 6.66 -21.14
CA PHE A 424 -6.66 8.06 -21.28
C PHE A 424 -5.39 8.91 -21.18
N VAL A 425 -5.21 9.84 -22.12
CA VAL A 425 -3.94 10.55 -22.31
C VAL A 425 -4.17 12.05 -22.46
N LYS A 426 -3.21 12.83 -21.96
CA LYS A 426 -3.02 14.24 -22.28
C LYS A 426 -2.06 14.34 -23.46
N LEU A 427 -2.40 15.14 -24.46
CA LEU A 427 -1.59 15.31 -25.66
C LEU A 427 -1.60 16.76 -26.15
N SER A 428 -0.52 17.16 -26.81
CA SER A 428 -0.37 18.51 -27.38
C SER A 428 -0.40 18.46 -28.90
N LEU A 429 -1.36 19.16 -29.51
CA LEU A 429 -1.54 19.18 -30.97
C LEU A 429 -1.42 20.61 -31.53
N PRO A 430 -0.84 20.77 -32.73
CA PRO A 430 -0.80 22.06 -33.40
C PRO A 430 -2.15 22.35 -34.07
N VAL A 431 -2.67 23.56 -33.84
CA VAL A 431 -3.91 24.09 -34.40
C VAL A 431 -3.58 25.29 -35.27
N ASP A 432 -4.05 25.25 -36.52
CA ASP A 432 -3.91 26.38 -37.44
C ASP A 432 -5.01 27.40 -37.17
N LEU A 433 -4.64 28.59 -36.67
CA LEU A 433 -5.55 29.71 -36.42
C LEU A 433 -6.14 30.24 -37.74
N ASN A 434 -5.41 30.08 -38.85
CA ASN A 434 -5.84 30.50 -40.18
C ASN A 434 -6.61 29.41 -40.94
N ARG A 435 -7.07 28.35 -40.27
CA ARG A 435 -7.80 27.22 -40.89
C ARG A 435 -9.03 27.61 -41.73
N ALA A 436 -9.57 28.81 -41.53
CA ALA A 436 -10.71 29.35 -42.27
C ALA A 436 -10.33 30.00 -43.61
N ASP A 437 -9.06 30.35 -43.82
CA ASP A 437 -8.54 30.93 -45.06
C ASP A 437 -7.46 30.01 -45.68
N PRO A 438 -7.83 29.15 -46.65
CA PRO A 438 -6.91 28.21 -47.29
C PRO A 438 -5.74 28.86 -48.04
N GLY A 439 -5.79 30.18 -48.30
CA GLY A 439 -4.75 30.94 -48.99
C GLY A 439 -3.73 31.59 -48.07
N ALA A 440 -4.03 31.69 -46.77
CA ALA A 440 -3.15 32.31 -45.78
C ALA A 440 -1.99 31.37 -45.38
N ALA A 441 -0.89 31.97 -44.92
CA ALA A 441 0.18 31.20 -44.28
C ALA A 441 -0.35 30.53 -43.01
N LYS A 442 0.04 29.27 -42.79
CA LYS A 442 -0.37 28.52 -41.58
C LYS A 442 0.13 29.25 -40.34
N ASP A 443 -0.75 29.47 -39.38
CA ASP A 443 -0.41 30.05 -38.08
C ASP A 443 -0.70 29.01 -36.99
N LEU A 444 0.35 28.27 -36.60
CA LEU A 444 0.22 27.08 -35.75
C LEU A 444 0.43 27.44 -34.28
N VAL A 445 -0.59 27.21 -33.46
CA VAL A 445 -0.52 27.27 -31.99
C VAL A 445 -0.65 25.88 -31.40
N TRP A 446 0.12 25.57 -30.37
CA TRP A 446 0.02 24.30 -29.65
C TRP A 446 -1.06 24.37 -28.60
N GLU A 447 -2.04 23.46 -28.70
CA GLU A 447 -3.13 23.34 -27.74
C GLU A 447 -3.11 21.97 -27.07
N THR A 448 -3.51 21.94 -25.81
CA THR A 448 -3.67 20.71 -25.02
C THR A 448 -5.03 20.08 -25.28
N TYR A 449 -5.02 18.77 -25.49
CA TYR A 449 -6.19 17.94 -25.67
C TYR A 449 -6.13 16.71 -24.77
N PHE A 450 -7.29 16.10 -24.55
CA PHE A 450 -7.42 14.81 -23.88
C PHE A 450 -8.04 13.80 -24.83
N ALA A 451 -7.55 12.56 -24.77
CA ALA A 451 -7.98 11.52 -25.70
C ALA A 451 -7.93 10.12 -25.08
N GLU A 452 -8.75 9.23 -25.63
CA GLU A 452 -8.59 7.80 -25.43
C GLU A 452 -7.66 7.25 -26.52
N CYS A 453 -6.64 6.49 -26.12
CA CYS A 453 -5.75 5.83 -27.05
C CYS A 453 -6.31 4.44 -27.40
N MET A 454 -6.72 4.29 -28.66
CA MET A 454 -7.32 3.05 -29.16
C MET A 454 -6.27 2.01 -29.54
N LEU A 455 -5.19 2.45 -30.19
CA LEU A 455 -4.21 1.59 -30.84
C LEU A 455 -2.83 2.25 -30.89
N PHE A 456 -1.78 1.49 -30.59
CA PHE A 456 -0.40 1.86 -30.92
C PHE A 456 0.08 1.05 -32.13
N LEU A 457 0.74 1.72 -33.08
CA LEU A 457 1.21 1.09 -34.31
C LEU A 457 2.50 1.73 -34.85
N ALA A 458 3.38 0.91 -35.42
CA ALA A 458 4.46 1.35 -36.28
C ALA A 458 4.01 1.27 -37.74
N HIS A 459 4.29 2.30 -38.52
CA HIS A 459 3.98 2.31 -39.95
C HIS A 459 5.13 2.88 -40.77
N ALA A 460 5.49 2.16 -41.84
CA ALA A 460 6.51 2.58 -42.78
C ALA A 460 5.90 3.06 -44.10
N TYR A 461 6.24 4.28 -44.52
CA TYR A 461 5.83 4.83 -45.82
C TYR A 461 6.95 5.67 -46.45
N ARG A 462 7.22 5.45 -47.74
CA ARG A 462 8.27 6.14 -48.52
C ARG A 462 9.65 6.17 -47.82
N GLY A 463 10.02 5.04 -47.20
CA GLY A 463 11.31 4.90 -46.51
C GLY A 463 11.40 5.60 -45.14
N GLN A 464 10.30 6.15 -44.62
CA GLN A 464 10.21 6.64 -43.25
C GLN A 464 9.37 5.69 -42.41
N GLU A 465 9.90 5.27 -41.26
CA GLU A 465 9.18 4.52 -40.25
C GLU A 465 8.77 5.46 -39.11
N ARG A 466 7.53 5.33 -38.63
CA ARG A 466 6.97 6.19 -37.58
C ARG A 466 6.22 5.37 -36.55
N MET A 467 6.35 5.80 -35.29
CA MET A 467 5.61 5.25 -34.15
C MET A 467 4.39 6.12 -33.87
N LEU A 468 3.22 5.54 -34.03
CA LEU A 468 1.95 6.24 -34.12
C LEU A 468 0.95 5.70 -33.10
N ALA A 469 0.01 6.56 -32.73
CA ALA A 469 -1.17 6.21 -31.93
C ALA A 469 -2.44 6.64 -32.66
N LEU A 470 -3.44 5.76 -32.70
CA LEU A 470 -4.82 6.13 -33.04
C LEU A 470 -5.51 6.58 -31.76
N VAL A 471 -5.84 7.87 -31.69
CA VAL A 471 -6.45 8.49 -30.52
C VAL A 471 -7.81 9.07 -30.85
N GLN A 472 -8.75 8.99 -29.92
CA GLN A 472 -10.05 9.64 -30.01
C GLN A 472 -10.07 10.87 -29.11
N VAL A 473 -9.95 12.06 -29.72
CA VAL A 473 -9.79 13.35 -29.04
C VAL A 473 -11.14 13.95 -28.64
N TYR A 474 -11.22 14.44 -27.41
CA TYR A 474 -12.35 15.16 -26.83
C TYR A 474 -12.13 16.67 -27.01
N ARG A 475 -13.11 17.38 -27.61
CA ARG A 475 -12.95 18.76 -28.12
C ARG A 475 -13.53 19.87 -27.23
N ASP A 476 -14.35 19.52 -26.23
CA ASP A 476 -15.09 20.49 -25.41
C ASP A 476 -14.50 20.51 -23.99
N LEU A 477 -13.35 21.19 -23.84
CA LEU A 477 -12.64 21.36 -22.57
C LEU A 477 -12.99 22.73 -21.96
N GLU A 478 -13.70 22.73 -20.85
CA GLU A 478 -13.92 23.93 -20.02
C GLU A 478 -12.96 23.91 -18.83
N LEU A 479 -12.50 25.07 -18.34
CA LEU A 479 -11.78 25.12 -17.07
C LEU A 479 -12.77 25.46 -15.94
N ASN A 480 -12.68 24.76 -14.81
CA ASN A 480 -13.42 25.16 -13.61
C ASN A 480 -12.79 26.40 -12.95
N GLY A 481 -13.42 26.95 -11.90
CA GLY A 481 -12.89 28.10 -11.15
C GLY A 481 -11.54 27.85 -10.45
N ALA A 482 -11.08 26.60 -10.39
CA ALA A 482 -9.77 26.18 -9.88
C ALA A 482 -8.76 25.85 -11.00
N GLY A 483 -9.10 26.10 -12.28
CA GLY A 483 -8.22 25.84 -13.43
C GLY A 483 -8.13 24.36 -13.84
N ILE A 484 -9.03 23.49 -13.37
CA ILE A 484 -9.06 22.07 -13.71
C ILE A 484 -9.86 21.87 -15.00
N PRO A 485 -9.34 21.13 -16.00
CA PRO A 485 -10.09 20.82 -17.22
C PRO A 485 -11.29 19.91 -16.96
N ILE A 486 -12.45 20.30 -17.47
CA ILE A 486 -13.72 19.59 -17.43
C ILE A 486 -14.10 19.19 -18.86
N GLY A 487 -14.45 17.93 -19.06
CA GLY A 487 -15.12 17.44 -20.26
C GLY A 487 -16.58 17.07 -20.02
N THR A 488 -17.37 17.01 -21.09
CA THR A 488 -18.72 16.43 -21.07
C THR A 488 -18.74 15.18 -21.95
N GLN A 489 -19.13 14.02 -21.38
CA GLN A 489 -19.32 12.79 -22.13
C GLN A 489 -20.82 12.52 -22.25
N ASN A 490 -21.34 12.56 -23.47
CA ASN A 490 -22.56 11.84 -23.82
C ASN A 490 -22.15 10.41 -24.18
N TYR A 491 -22.62 9.41 -23.43
CA TYR A 491 -22.34 7.98 -23.69
C TYR A 491 -22.72 7.51 -25.11
N ASN A 492 -23.48 8.32 -25.85
CA ASN A 492 -23.70 8.12 -27.29
C ASN A 492 -22.68 8.93 -28.09
N CYS A 493 -21.48 8.37 -28.25
CA CYS A 493 -20.39 8.89 -29.08
C CYS A 493 -20.75 8.94 -30.58
N ASP A 494 -21.91 8.40 -30.98
CA ASP A 494 -22.31 8.21 -32.37
C ASP A 494 -22.66 9.50 -33.13
N ARG A 495 -22.68 10.67 -32.50
CA ARG A 495 -23.00 11.94 -33.18
C ARG A 495 -22.15 13.12 -32.67
N GLY A 496 -20.90 13.22 -33.14
CA GLY A 496 -20.27 14.52 -33.43
C GLY A 496 -19.28 15.13 -32.43
N HIS A 497 -19.11 14.60 -31.20
CA HIS A 497 -18.29 15.26 -30.16
C HIS A 497 -16.84 14.76 -30.03
N CYS A 498 -16.52 13.59 -30.56
CA CYS A 498 -15.15 13.06 -30.56
C CYS A 498 -14.61 12.95 -31.98
N LYS A 499 -13.34 13.28 -32.20
CA LYS A 499 -12.67 13.06 -33.49
C LYS A 499 -11.44 12.20 -33.32
N SER A 500 -11.33 11.16 -34.14
CA SER A 500 -10.16 10.29 -34.14
C SER A 500 -9.05 10.84 -35.02
N TYR A 501 -7.82 10.62 -34.59
CA TYR A 501 -6.61 11.01 -35.32
C TYR A 501 -5.54 9.94 -35.15
N VAL A 502 -4.72 9.80 -36.20
CA VAL A 502 -3.40 9.21 -36.04
C VAL A 502 -2.40 10.32 -35.75
N ILE A 503 -1.63 10.15 -34.68
CA ILE A 503 -0.61 11.09 -34.18
C ILE A 503 0.70 10.35 -33.92
N ASP A 504 1.83 11.05 -33.88
CA ASP A 504 3.07 10.49 -33.36
C ASP A 504 2.91 10.21 -31.86
N VAL A 505 3.44 9.08 -31.40
CA VAL A 505 3.43 8.71 -29.97
C VAL A 505 4.11 9.80 -29.12
N GLU A 506 5.14 10.46 -29.65
CA GLU A 506 5.85 11.58 -29.02
C GLU A 506 4.96 12.80 -28.71
N ARG A 507 3.73 12.84 -29.23
CA ARG A 507 2.75 13.91 -28.93
C ARG A 507 1.91 13.64 -27.70
N ILE A 508 2.07 12.46 -27.09
CA ILE A 508 1.43 12.12 -25.81
C ILE A 508 2.32 12.70 -24.71
N ASP A 509 1.83 13.74 -24.04
CA ASP A 509 2.60 14.46 -23.01
C ASP A 509 2.65 13.65 -21.70
N SER A 510 1.52 13.06 -21.32
CA SER A 510 1.42 12.23 -20.12
C SER A 510 0.12 11.42 -20.08
N LEU A 511 0.07 10.44 -19.19
CA LEU A 511 -1.20 9.81 -18.82
C LEU A 511 -2.14 10.80 -18.16
N ALA A 512 -3.42 10.65 -18.47
CA ALA A 512 -4.50 11.35 -17.80
C ALA A 512 -5.50 10.34 -17.22
N GLY A 513 -6.20 10.76 -16.17
CA GLY A 513 -7.41 10.12 -15.69
C GLY A 513 -8.59 11.04 -15.89
N TYR A 514 -9.80 10.51 -15.69
CA TYR A 514 -11.00 11.31 -15.60
C TYR A 514 -11.80 10.91 -14.36
N ILE A 515 -12.40 11.89 -13.69
CA ILE A 515 -13.24 11.71 -12.51
C ILE A 515 -14.65 12.17 -12.88
N PRO A 516 -15.68 11.31 -12.82
CA PRO A 516 -17.06 11.74 -13.08
C PRO A 516 -17.49 12.82 -12.08
N SER A 517 -18.08 13.89 -12.59
CA SER A 517 -18.68 14.96 -11.81
C SER A 517 -19.99 14.48 -11.20
N THR A 518 -20.16 14.75 -9.92
CA THR A 518 -21.37 14.44 -9.13
C THR A 518 -22.45 15.52 -9.28
N ILE A 519 -22.12 16.68 -9.87
CA ILE A 519 -23.07 17.77 -10.09
C ILE A 519 -24.02 17.35 -11.23
N PRO A 520 -25.33 17.18 -10.97
CA PRO A 520 -26.27 16.83 -12.03
C PRO A 520 -26.30 17.97 -13.05
N THR A 521 -25.94 17.67 -14.30
CA THR A 521 -26.49 18.42 -15.42
C THR A 521 -28.01 18.20 -15.40
N ARG A 522 -28.79 19.22 -15.79
CA ARG A 522 -30.27 19.20 -15.81
C ARG A 522 -30.82 17.81 -16.19
N PRO A 523 -31.97 17.35 -15.66
CA PRO A 523 -32.50 16.03 -15.95
C PRO A 523 -32.51 15.75 -17.47
N GLY A 524 -31.68 14.79 -17.90
CA GLY A 524 -31.40 14.48 -19.31
C GLY A 524 -30.06 14.98 -19.89
N GLY A 525 -29.19 15.60 -19.08
CA GLY A 525 -27.90 16.17 -19.51
C GLY A 525 -26.72 15.20 -19.55
N SER A 526 -25.69 15.57 -20.31
CA SER A 526 -24.40 14.88 -20.46
C SER A 526 -23.67 14.75 -19.12
N LYS A 527 -23.03 13.61 -18.84
CA LYS A 527 -22.18 13.48 -17.64
C LYS A 527 -20.94 14.36 -17.80
N ARG A 528 -20.61 15.14 -16.77
CA ARG A 528 -19.38 15.94 -16.71
C ARG A 528 -18.26 15.10 -16.10
N TYR A 529 -17.02 15.36 -16.50
CA TYR A 529 -15.83 14.67 -16.00
C TYR A 529 -14.69 15.67 -15.79
N TYR A 530 -13.95 15.54 -14.70
CA TYR A 530 -12.72 16.31 -14.45
C TYR A 530 -11.52 15.52 -14.94
N TYR A 531 -10.65 16.12 -15.74
CA TYR A 531 -9.43 15.46 -16.22
C TYR A 531 -8.26 15.72 -15.27
N VAL A 532 -7.51 14.66 -14.96
CA VAL A 532 -6.44 14.67 -13.97
C VAL A 532 -5.15 14.15 -14.62
N TYR A 533 -4.00 14.78 -14.40
CA TYR A 533 -2.73 14.33 -14.98
C TYR A 533 -1.53 14.70 -14.08
N PRO A 534 -0.37 14.05 -14.23
CA PRO A 534 0.84 14.38 -13.49
C PRO A 534 1.26 15.85 -13.67
N GLY A 535 1.55 16.55 -12.56
CA GLY A 535 1.92 17.98 -12.56
C GLY A 535 0.81 18.96 -12.17
N MET A 536 -0.40 18.48 -11.87
CA MET A 536 -1.58 19.30 -11.55
C MET A 536 -1.56 19.98 -10.15
N ILE A 537 -0.41 20.10 -9.45
CA ILE A 537 -0.30 20.69 -8.09
C ILE A 537 0.70 21.88 -8.11
N PRO A 538 0.50 22.93 -7.28
CA PRO A 538 0.09 24.30 -7.60
C PRO A 538 1.23 25.24 -8.09
N ASN A 539 2.42 24.73 -8.44
CA ASN A 539 3.56 25.60 -8.80
C ASN A 539 3.52 26.14 -10.23
N ASP A 540 2.59 25.68 -11.07
CA ASP A 540 2.37 26.19 -12.43
C ASP A 540 1.27 27.26 -12.51
N ILE A 541 0.71 27.69 -11.38
CA ILE A 541 -0.25 28.80 -11.31
C ILE A 541 0.53 30.13 -11.32
N ARG A 542 1.09 30.50 -12.48
CA ARG A 542 1.33 31.92 -12.80
C ARG A 542 0.10 32.46 -13.54
N LEU A 543 -0.86 32.91 -12.75
CA LEU A 543 -1.91 33.81 -13.23
C LEU A 543 -1.27 35.16 -13.56
N GLY A 544 -1.29 35.53 -14.83
CA GLY A 544 -1.27 36.92 -15.28
C GLY A 544 -2.71 37.43 -15.32
N ASP A 545 -2.91 38.63 -14.80
CA ASP A 545 -4.20 39.30 -14.61
C ASP A 545 -4.92 39.60 -15.93
N VAL A 546 -6.24 39.41 -15.95
CA VAL A 546 -7.10 39.77 -17.09
C VAL A 546 -7.76 41.11 -16.78
N THR A 547 -7.11 42.21 -17.16
CA THR A 547 -7.76 43.45 -17.60
C THR A 547 -6.69 44.35 -18.21
N HIS A 548 -6.87 44.67 -19.50
CA HIS A 548 -5.89 45.24 -20.44
C HIS A 548 -4.89 44.24 -21.01
N ILE A 549 -5.27 43.60 -22.13
CA ILE A 549 -4.65 43.71 -23.46
C ILE A 549 -5.79 43.66 -24.48
#